data_AF-A0A955MKS8-F1
#
_entry.id   AF-A0A955MKS8-F1
#
_cell.length_a   1.000
_cell.length_b   1.000
_cell.length_c   1.000
_cell.angle_alpha   90.00
_cell.angle_beta   90.00
_cell.angle_gamma   90.00
#
_symmetry.space_group_name_H-M   'P 1'
#
loop_
_entity.id
_entity.type
_entity.pdbx_description
1 polymer ?
#
loop_
_entity_poly.entity_id
_entity_poly.type
_entity_poly.pdbx_seq_one_letter_code
_entity_poly.pdbx_strand_id
1 'polypeptide(L)' 'MIRIAPSPTVFDTAALLRAESSFKTPDALHLAFAIEGGCDEFWTNDLHLEKAAGERLKIVLPVE' A
#
# COMPACT_ATOMS: atom_id res chain seq x y z
N MET A 1 11.00 -11.86 1.80
CA MET A 1 10.88 -10.52 2.41
C MET A 1 11.84 -9.59 1.69
N ILE A 2 11.34 -8.76 0.79
CA ILE A 2 12.15 -7.73 0.13
C ILE A 2 12.45 -6.64 1.17
N ARG A 3 13.71 -6.25 1.33
CA ARG A 3 14.12 -5.18 2.25
C ARG A 3 14.56 -3.97 1.41
N ILE A 4 13.64 -3.04 1.20
CA ILE A 4 13.92 -1.72 0.65
C ILE A 4 13.98 -0.75 1.83
N ALA A 5 15.01 0.09 1.89
CA ALA A 5 15.08 1.14 2.90
C ALA A 5 13.99 2.18 2.60
N PRO A 6 13.02 2.41 3.49
CA PRO A 6 11.99 3.42 3.28
C PRO A 6 12.61 4.83 3.37
N SER A 7 12.19 5.71 2.48
CA SER A 7 12.31 7.15 2.71
C SER A 7 11.39 7.54 3.89
N PRO A 8 11.65 8.69 4.56
CA PRO A 8 10.73 9.22 5.55
C PRO A 8 9.29 9.38 5.02
N THR A 9 9.12 9.71 3.74
CA THR A 9 7.81 9.88 3.10
C THR A 9 6.97 8.60 3.12
N VAL A 10 7.59 7.42 3.01
CA VAL A 10 6.87 6.14 3.12
C VAL A 10 6.22 6.00 4.50
N PHE A 11 6.88 6.44 5.56
CA PHE A 11 6.32 6.35 6.91
C PHE A 11 5.20 7.35 7.13
N ASP A 12 5.32 8.57 6.60
CA ASP A 12 4.27 9.59 6.68
C ASP A 12 3.02 9.13 5.91
N THR A 13 3.20 8.63 4.68
CA THR A 13 2.12 8.07 3.87
C THR A 13 1.47 6.86 4.56
N ALA A 14 2.25 5.95 5.15
CA ALA A 14 1.71 4.81 5.90
C ALA A 14 0.94 5.24 7.16
N ALA A 15 1.39 6.28 7.87
CA ALA A 15 0.70 6.82 9.03
C ALA A 15 -0.66 7.41 8.65
N LEU A 16 -0.72 8.16 7.55
CA LEU A 16 -1.98 8.70 7.01
C LEU A 16 -2.94 7.60 6.58
N LEU A 17 -2.46 6.64 5.78
CA LEU A 17 -3.26 5.49 5.34
C LEU A 17 -3.84 4.73 6.53
N ARG A 18 -3.08 4.57 7.62
CA ARG A 18 -3.54 3.90 8.84
C ARG A 18 -4.52 4.75 9.66
N ALA A 19 -4.38 6.07 9.65
CA ALA A 19 -5.33 6.96 10.33
C ALA A 19 -6.70 6.98 9.63
N GLU A 20 -6.70 6.90 8.29
CA GLU A 20 -7.91 6.95 7.46
C GLU A 20 -8.58 5.58 7.27
N SER A 21 -7.88 4.50 7.60
CA SER A 21 -8.37 3.12 7.48
C SER A 21 -8.29 2.36 8.81
N SER A 22 -8.75 1.12 8.83
CA SER A 22 -8.55 0.21 9.98
C SER A 22 -7.46 -0.83 9.72
N PHE A 23 -6.55 -0.56 8.79
CA PHE A 23 -5.52 -1.51 8.40
C PHE A 23 -4.49 -1.76 9.48
N LYS A 24 -3.87 -2.95 9.42
CA LYS A 24 -2.70 -3.24 10.24
C LYS A 24 -1.51 -2.45 9.68
N THR A 25 -0.55 -2.12 10.55
CA THR A 25 0.68 -1.41 10.16
C THR A 25 1.39 -2.01 8.93
N PRO A 26 1.52 -3.35 8.80
CA PRO A 26 2.18 -3.93 7.63
C PRO A 26 1.48 -3.61 6.32
N ASP A 27 0.15 -3.63 6.29
CA ASP A 27 -0.62 -3.37 5.05
C ASP A 27 -0.50 -1.90 4.64
N ALA A 28 -0.62 -0.99 5.61
CA ALA A 28 -0.40 0.43 5.38
C ALA A 28 1.02 0.73 4.88
N LEU A 29 2.04 0.04 5.42
CA LEU A 29 3.43 0.16 4.96
C LEU A 29 3.63 -0.38 3.56
N HIS A 30 3.14 -1.58 3.24
CA HIS A 30 3.28 -2.15 1.90
C HIS A 30 2.59 -1.29 0.85
N LEU A 31 1.40 -0.77 1.15
CA LEU A 31 0.68 0.13 0.25
C LEU A 31 1.44 1.45 0.07
N ALA A 32 1.94 2.05 1.15
CA ALA A 32 2.76 3.27 1.07
C ALA A 32 4.03 3.05 0.22
N PHE A 33 4.68 1.89 0.35
CA PHE A 33 5.83 1.56 -0.49
C PHE A 33 5.49 1.51 -1.97
N ALA A 34 4.33 0.94 -2.33
CA ALA A 34 3.90 0.89 -3.72
C ALA A 34 3.55 2.28 -4.28
N ILE A 35 2.90 3.13 -3.48
CA ILE A 35 2.56 4.51 -3.86
C ILE A 35 3.82 5.34 -4.06
N GLU A 36 4.70 5.39 -3.05
CA GLU A 36 5.93 6.19 -3.10
C GLU A 36 6.95 5.63 -4.09
N GLY A 37 6.90 4.32 -4.33
CA GLY A 37 7.69 3.64 -5.36
C GLY A 37 7.21 3.90 -6.79
N GLY A 38 6.07 4.59 -6.97
CA GLY A 38 5.49 4.87 -8.28
C GLY A 38 5.02 3.63 -9.03
N CYS A 39 4.57 2.60 -8.31
CA CYS A 39 4.00 1.41 -8.94
C CYS A 39 2.63 1.74 -9.55
N ASP A 40 2.30 1.13 -10.68
CA ASP A 40 0.97 1.25 -11.29
C ASP A 40 -0.03 0.24 -10.70
N GLU A 41 0.48 -0.92 -10.26
CA GLU A 41 -0.34 -2.04 -9.79
C GLU A 41 0.12 -2.55 -8.42
N PHE A 42 -0.85 -2.97 -7.59
CA PHE A 42 -0.61 -3.63 -6.32
C PHE A 42 -1.33 -4.97 -6.29
N TRP A 43 -0.55 -6.05 -6.30
CA TRP A 43 -1.06 -7.41 -6.37
C TRP A 43 -1.32 -7.96 -4.97
N THR A 44 -2.57 -8.27 -4.67
CA THR A 44 -2.99 -8.74 -3.35
C THR A 44 -4.24 -9.59 -3.44
N ASN A 45 -4.40 -10.52 -2.50
CA ASN A 45 -5.66 -11.24 -2.28
C ASN A 45 -6.62 -10.48 -1.36
N ASP A 46 -6.19 -9.35 -0.80
CA ASP A 46 -6.98 -8.56 0.14
C ASP A 46 -7.63 -7.36 -0.55
N LEU A 47 -8.91 -7.49 -0.88
CA LEU A 47 -9.71 -6.46 -1.53
C LEU A 47 -9.98 -5.24 -0.64
N HIS A 48 -9.80 -5.34 0.69
CA HIS A 48 -10.05 -4.20 1.58
C HIS A 48 -9.08 -3.04 1.33
N LEU A 49 -7.94 -3.31 0.67
CA LEU A 49 -6.92 -2.31 0.35
C LEU A 49 -7.31 -1.40 -0.83
N GLU A 50 -8.30 -1.79 -1.63
CA GLU A 50 -8.74 -1.04 -2.82
C GLU A 50 -9.21 0.37 -2.50
N LYS A 51 -10.00 0.53 -1.43
CA LYS A 51 -10.51 1.84 -1.01
C LYS A 51 -9.39 2.82 -0.65
N ALA A 52 -8.30 2.32 -0.06
CA ALA A 52 -7.20 3.17 0.39
C ALA A 52 -6.16 3.44 -0.71
N ALA A 53 -6.00 2.51 -1.65
CA ALA A 53 -5.24 2.73 -2.87
C ALA A 53 -5.81 3.95 -3.63
N GLY A 54 -7.14 4.04 -3.73
CA GLY A 54 -7.81 5.11 -4.46
C GLY A 54 -7.39 5.11 -5.93
N GLU A 55 -7.23 6.30 -6.53
CA GLU A 55 -6.78 6.44 -7.92
C GLU A 55 -5.26 6.29 -8.10
N ARG A 56 -4.51 6.10 -7.00
CA ARG A 56 -3.04 6.07 -7.03
C ARG A 56 -2.46 4.74 -7.48
N LEU A 57 -3.21 3.65 -7.32
CA LEU A 57 -2.77 2.28 -7.54
C LEU A 57 -3.94 1.42 -8.01
N LYS A 58 -3.71 0.62 -9.04
CA LYS A 58 -4.65 -0.42 -9.45
C LYS A 58 -4.47 -1.66 -8.58
N ILE A 59 -5.51 -2.08 -7.86
CA ILE A 59 -5.50 -3.38 -7.17
C ILE A 59 -5.69 -4.49 -8.21
N VAL A 60 -4.83 -5.50 -8.14
CA VAL A 60 -4.91 -6.69 -9.01
C VAL A 60 -5.04 -7.93 -8.13
N LEU A 61 -6.10 -8.69 -8.36
CA LEU A 61 -6.22 -10.05 -7.82
C LEU A 61 -5.35 -10.98 -8.68
N PRO A 62 -4.51 -11.84 -8.07
CA PRO A 62 -3.81 -12.86 -8.83
C PRO A 62 -4.82 -13.83 -9.46
N VAL A 63 -4.65 -14.11 -10.75
CA VAL A 63 -5.38 -15.18 -11.45
C VAL A 63 -4.79 -16.53 -11.03
N GLU A 64 -5.67 -17.48 -10.67
CA GLU A 64 -5.32 -18.88 -10.38
C GLU A 64 -4.65 -19.59 -11.56
#